data_AF-A0AAW2HDE9-F1
#
_entry.id   AF-A0AAW2HDE9-F1
#
_cell.length_a   1.000
_cell.length_b   1.000
_cell.length_c   1.000
_cell.angle_alpha   90.00
_cell.angle_beta   90.00
_cell.angle_gamma   90.00
#
_symmetry.space_group_name_H-M   'P 1'
#
loop_
_entity.id
_entity.type
_entity.pdbx_description
1 polymer ?
#
loop_
_entity_poly.entity_id
_entity_poly.type
_entity_poly.pdbx_seq_one_letter_code
_entity_poly.pdbx_strand_id
1 'polypeptide(L)'
;MECGVAATSRLPNSNGIMTDVRSERSPSKTGLHVNFIEKTDVKEKREKFLTAKYGSHQMGLIRKRLAVEMWLYDELQKLFESPVGTTVKGRDGEVEVDIDELLDMDSDDQRRKHLEAILADAKKSRNDVQKFVEDLLERTKTL
;
A
#
# COMPACT_ATOMS: atom_id res chain seq x y z
N MET A 1 4.78 1.59 -31.50
CA MET A 1 5.17 0.38 -32.24
C MET A 1 4.25 -0.73 -31.80
N GLU A 2 3.21 -1.01 -32.57
CA GLU A 2 2.34 -2.18 -32.41
C GLU A 2 2.97 -3.40 -33.10
N CYS A 3 2.96 -4.55 -32.41
CA CYS A 3 3.03 -5.91 -32.95
C CYS A 3 2.37 -6.79 -31.87
N GLY A 4 1.38 -7.66 -32.05
CA GLY A 4 0.83 -8.34 -33.22
C GLY A 4 0.48 -9.77 -32.77
N VAL A 5 -0.79 -10.14 -32.83
CA VAL A 5 -1.34 -11.47 -32.43
C VAL A 5 -1.05 -12.56 -33.47
N ALA A 6 -0.86 -13.81 -33.06
CA ALA A 6 -1.11 -14.98 -33.90
C ALA A 6 -1.37 -16.26 -33.07
N ALA A 7 -2.48 -16.92 -33.36
CA ALA A 7 -2.84 -18.27 -32.92
C ALA A 7 -3.12 -19.14 -34.15
N THR A 8 -2.44 -20.29 -34.30
CA THR A 8 -2.85 -21.56 -34.96
C THR A 8 -1.74 -22.58 -34.60
N SER A 9 -1.84 -23.92 -34.59
CA SER A 9 -2.80 -24.95 -35.01
C SER A 9 -2.33 -26.29 -34.38
N ARG A 10 -3.22 -27.30 -34.32
CA ARG A 10 -3.01 -28.63 -33.72
C ARG A 10 -2.63 -29.71 -34.75
N LEU A 11 -2.11 -30.85 -34.22
CA LEU A 11 -2.10 -32.27 -34.68
C LEU A 11 -0.84 -32.78 -35.42
N PRO A 12 -0.55 -34.11 -35.49
CA PRO A 12 -1.21 -35.27 -34.85
C PRO A 12 -0.26 -36.27 -34.12
N ASN A 13 -0.90 -37.24 -33.45
CA ASN A 13 -0.37 -38.45 -32.80
C ASN A 13 -0.11 -39.59 -33.81
N SER A 14 0.98 -40.36 -33.65
CA SER A 14 1.13 -41.71 -34.25
C SER A 14 1.97 -42.65 -33.37
N ASN A 15 1.47 -43.88 -33.20
CA ASN A 15 2.03 -44.96 -32.38
C ASN A 15 3.03 -45.84 -33.17
N GLY A 16 4.05 -46.34 -32.46
CA GLY A 16 4.53 -47.73 -32.58
C GLY A 16 5.92 -47.97 -33.19
N ILE A 17 6.85 -48.55 -32.40
CA ILE A 17 7.67 -49.75 -32.70
C ILE A 17 8.75 -49.96 -31.62
N MET A 18 8.90 -51.22 -31.16
CA MET A 18 9.92 -51.68 -30.19
C MET A 18 11.11 -52.33 -30.91
N THR A 19 12.34 -52.09 -30.42
CA THR A 19 13.50 -53.00 -30.60
C THR A 19 14.56 -52.80 -29.48
N ASP A 20 14.62 -53.81 -28.60
CA ASP A 20 15.74 -54.53 -27.97
C ASP A 20 17.14 -53.94 -27.62
N VAL A 21 17.61 -54.41 -26.44
CA VAL A 21 18.98 -54.78 -26.00
C VAL A 21 20.12 -53.74 -26.05
N ARG A 22 20.68 -53.38 -24.88
CA ARG A 22 21.87 -54.05 -24.29
C ARG A 22 22.46 -53.24 -23.12
N SER A 23 22.74 -53.98 -22.05
CA SER A 23 23.50 -53.63 -20.86
C SER A 23 24.88 -53.00 -21.16
N GLU A 24 25.12 -51.79 -20.66
CA GLU A 24 26.48 -51.25 -20.43
C GLU A 24 26.55 -50.74 -18.98
N ARG A 25 27.31 -51.47 -18.15
CA ARG A 25 27.58 -51.18 -16.74
C ARG A 25 28.43 -49.90 -16.63
N SER A 26 27.93 -48.87 -15.96
CA SER A 26 28.77 -47.75 -15.52
C SER A 26 29.69 -48.20 -14.36
N PRO A 27 30.97 -47.78 -14.33
CA PRO A 27 31.92 -48.24 -13.32
C PRO A 27 31.62 -47.61 -11.95
N SER A 28 31.88 -48.43 -10.93
CA SER A 28 31.78 -48.22 -9.49
C SER A 28 31.99 -46.78 -9.00
N LYS A 29 30.97 -46.23 -8.32
CA LYS A 29 31.00 -44.93 -7.63
C LYS A 29 31.85 -45.02 -6.34
N THR A 30 33.17 -45.12 -6.47
CA THR A 30 34.10 -44.97 -5.34
C THR A 30 34.41 -43.49 -5.15
N GLY A 31 33.60 -42.81 -4.33
CA GLY A 31 33.81 -41.39 -4.05
C GLY A 31 32.73 -40.72 -3.22
N LEU A 32 31.92 -41.46 -2.46
CA LEU A 32 31.00 -40.87 -1.48
C LEU A 32 31.75 -40.65 -0.15
N HIS A 33 32.69 -39.70 -0.14
CA HIS A 33 33.11 -39.08 1.11
C HIS A 33 32.15 -37.93 1.41
N VAL A 34 31.42 -38.03 2.52
CA VAL A 34 30.68 -36.92 3.08
C VAL A 34 31.63 -36.13 3.96
N ASN A 35 31.91 -34.88 3.58
CA ASN A 35 32.60 -33.94 4.47
C ASN A 35 31.64 -33.62 5.62
N PHE A 36 31.85 -34.23 6.78
CA PHE A 36 31.31 -33.70 8.02
C PHE A 36 32.05 -32.39 8.27
N ILE A 37 31.37 -31.27 8.02
CA ILE A 37 31.84 -29.96 8.47
C ILE A 37 31.81 -30.03 9.99
N GLU A 38 33.00 -30.15 10.56
CA GLU A 38 33.24 -30.11 12.00
C GLU A 38 32.68 -28.80 12.56
N LYS A 39 31.98 -28.92 13.68
CA LYS A 39 31.14 -27.89 14.28
C LYS A 39 31.99 -26.69 14.71
N THR A 40 32.05 -25.65 13.89
CA THR A 40 32.40 -24.29 14.32
C THR A 40 32.06 -23.30 13.21
N ASP A 41 30.91 -22.66 13.34
CA ASP A 41 30.81 -21.24 13.66
C ASP A 41 29.57 -20.57 13.06
N VAL A 42 28.86 -19.89 13.96
CA VAL A 42 27.87 -18.83 13.73
C VAL A 42 26.80 -19.13 12.70
N LYS A 43 25.72 -19.70 13.24
CA LYS A 43 24.33 -19.47 12.84
C LYS A 43 24.05 -17.96 12.86
N GLU A 44 24.56 -17.21 11.87
CA GLU A 44 24.13 -15.84 11.64
C GLU A 44 22.75 -15.91 11.00
N LYS A 45 21.79 -16.04 11.91
CA LYS A 45 20.37 -15.74 11.80
C LYS A 45 20.21 -14.53 10.88
N ARG A 46 20.14 -14.74 9.55
CA ARG A 46 19.58 -13.73 8.66
C ARG A 46 18.12 -13.63 9.06
N GLU A 47 17.82 -12.66 9.92
CA GLU A 47 16.46 -12.29 10.28
C GLU A 47 15.82 -11.77 8.99
N LYS A 48 15.23 -12.69 8.22
CA LYS A 48 14.43 -12.35 7.06
C LYS A 48 13.15 -11.73 7.61
N PHE A 49 13.12 -10.40 7.73
CA PHE A 49 11.87 -9.70 7.93
C PHE A 49 10.99 -10.00 6.71
N LEU A 50 9.93 -10.78 6.93
CA LEU A 50 8.86 -10.92 5.95
C LEU A 50 8.10 -9.61 5.92
N THR A 51 8.62 -8.63 5.17
CA THR A 51 7.84 -7.46 4.80
C THR A 51 6.89 -7.90 3.69
N ALA A 52 5.66 -8.21 4.08
CA ALA A 52 4.60 -8.46 3.13
C ALA A 52 4.47 -7.24 2.22
N LYS A 53 4.43 -7.48 0.91
CA LYS A 53 4.24 -6.43 -0.08
C LYS A 53 2.75 -6.23 -0.30
N TYR A 54 2.29 -4.98 -0.23
CA TYR A 54 0.94 -4.61 -0.65
C TYR A 54 0.74 -4.91 -2.15
N GLY A 55 -0.39 -5.51 -2.50
CA GLY A 55 -0.80 -5.71 -3.90
C GLY A 55 -1.03 -4.38 -4.63
N SER A 56 -1.13 -4.42 -5.95
CA SER A 56 -1.34 -3.20 -6.78
C SER A 56 -2.53 -2.36 -6.30
N HIS A 57 -3.65 -3.00 -6.02
CA HIS A 57 -4.86 -2.33 -5.52
C HIS A 57 -4.66 -1.70 -4.14
N GLN A 58 -4.06 -2.44 -3.20
CA GLN A 58 -3.73 -1.94 -1.86
C GLN A 58 -2.77 -0.75 -1.93
N MET A 59 -1.75 -0.81 -2.80
CA MET A 59 -0.89 0.34 -3.09
C MET A 59 -1.64 1.51 -3.72
N GLY A 60 -2.68 1.24 -4.51
CA GLY A 60 -3.59 2.27 -5.01
C GLY A 60 -4.31 2.98 -3.88
N LEU A 61 -4.95 2.23 -2.98
CA LEU A 61 -5.67 2.78 -1.82
C LEU A 61 -4.76 3.57 -0.88
N ILE A 62 -3.59 3.03 -0.54
CA ILE A 62 -2.60 3.72 0.32
C ILE A 62 -2.18 5.05 -0.29
N ARG A 63 -1.91 5.11 -1.60
CA ARG A 63 -1.55 6.37 -2.27
C ARG A 63 -2.69 7.38 -2.29
N LYS A 64 -3.94 6.93 -2.50
CA LYS A 64 -5.11 7.80 -2.45
C LYS A 64 -5.31 8.36 -1.04
N ARG A 65 -5.26 7.51 -0.01
CA ARG A 65 -5.40 7.91 1.39
C ARG A 65 -4.36 8.97 1.75
N LEU A 66 -3.09 8.72 1.44
CA LEU A 66 -2.01 9.67 1.70
C LEU A 66 -2.23 11.01 0.98
N ALA A 67 -2.76 11.01 -0.24
CA ALA A 67 -3.07 12.24 -0.96
C ALA A 67 -4.19 13.05 -0.29
N VAL A 68 -5.19 12.39 0.31
CA VAL A 68 -6.23 13.05 1.09
C VAL A 68 -5.66 13.58 2.42
N GLU A 69 -4.85 12.78 3.12
CA GLU A 69 -4.21 13.21 4.39
C GLU A 69 -3.28 14.41 4.21
N MET A 70 -2.43 14.41 3.17
CA MET A 70 -1.57 15.55 2.87
C MET A 70 -2.39 16.81 2.57
N TRP A 71 -3.44 16.68 1.76
CA TRP A 71 -4.31 17.82 1.46
C TRP A 71 -5.03 18.33 2.71
N LEU A 72 -5.52 17.43 3.55
CA LEU A 72 -6.22 17.76 4.80
C LEU A 72 -5.31 18.56 5.73
N TYR A 73 -4.07 18.13 5.91
CA TYR A 73 -3.07 18.84 6.72
C TYR A 73 -2.84 20.26 6.19
N ASP A 74 -2.56 20.40 4.89
CA ASP A 74 -2.29 21.71 4.26
C ASP A 74 -3.49 22.66 4.39
N GLU A 75 -4.70 22.14 4.23
CA GLU A 75 -5.91 22.96 4.24
C GLU A 75 -6.36 23.32 5.66
N LEU A 76 -6.19 22.43 6.63
CA LEU A 76 -6.34 22.75 8.06
C LEU A 76 -5.35 23.84 8.48
N GLN A 77 -4.08 23.74 8.06
CA GLN A 77 -3.09 24.77 8.37
C GLN A 77 -3.53 26.15 7.84
N LYS A 78 -4.07 26.25 6.62
CA LYS A 78 -4.61 27.51 6.08
C LYS A 78 -5.80 28.06 6.88
N LEU A 79 -6.64 27.16 7.42
CA LEU A 79 -7.83 27.53 8.19
C LEU A 79 -7.48 28.09 9.58
N PHE A 80 -6.37 27.64 10.16
CA PHE A 80 -5.92 28.03 11.51
C PHE A 80 -4.71 28.99 11.52
N GLU A 81 -4.02 29.20 10.40
CA GLU A 81 -2.98 30.23 10.26
C GLU A 81 -3.58 31.64 10.25
N SER A 82 -3.15 32.45 11.21
CA SER A 82 -3.39 33.89 11.24
C SER A 82 -2.35 34.62 10.37
N PRO A 83 -2.71 35.68 9.62
CA PRO A 83 -1.80 36.37 8.69
C PRO A 83 -0.63 37.14 9.33
N VAL A 84 -0.35 36.98 10.63
CA VAL A 84 0.75 37.69 11.30
C VAL A 84 1.46 36.73 12.24
N GLY A 85 2.64 36.26 11.81
CA GLY A 85 3.81 35.72 12.52
C GLY A 85 3.77 35.46 14.04
N THR A 86 2.66 34.98 14.56
CA THR A 86 2.46 34.68 15.98
C THR A 86 2.55 33.17 16.11
N THR A 87 3.73 32.63 15.82
CA THR A 87 4.12 31.30 16.25
C THR A 87 4.38 31.35 17.75
N VAL A 88 3.34 31.58 18.55
CA VAL A 88 3.36 31.10 19.94
C VAL A 88 3.04 29.62 19.86
N LYS A 89 4.11 28.86 19.57
CA LYS A 89 4.11 27.40 19.58
C LYS A 89 3.59 26.97 20.97
N GLY A 90 2.34 26.52 21.04
CA GLY A 90 1.76 25.96 22.27
C GLY A 90 0.46 26.57 22.80
N ARG A 91 -0.31 27.35 22.02
CA ARG A 91 -1.65 27.79 22.47
C ARG A 91 -2.79 27.70 21.46
N ASP A 92 -2.49 27.56 20.18
CA ASP A 92 -3.47 27.14 19.19
C ASP A 92 -3.50 25.60 19.25
N GLY A 93 -4.61 25.02 19.74
CA GLY A 93 -4.75 23.57 19.82
C GLY A 93 -4.48 22.95 18.46
N GLU A 94 -3.64 21.92 18.41
CA GLU A 94 -3.42 21.13 17.21
C GLU A 94 -4.76 20.43 16.89
N VAL A 95 -5.52 21.00 15.96
CA VAL A 95 -6.78 20.41 15.50
C VAL A 95 -6.45 19.35 14.46
N GLU A 96 -6.68 18.09 14.81
CA GLU A 96 -6.50 16.93 13.94
C GLU A 96 -7.87 16.36 13.56
N VAL A 97 -7.98 15.85 12.33
CA VAL A 97 -9.19 15.24 11.80
C VAL A 97 -8.85 13.83 11.32
N ASP A 98 -9.43 12.82 11.96
CA ASP A 98 -9.20 11.41 11.63
C ASP A 98 -10.06 10.96 10.43
N ILE A 99 -9.40 10.56 9.34
CA ILE A 99 -10.12 10.09 8.14
C ILE A 99 -10.86 8.78 8.41
N ASP A 100 -10.25 7.86 9.14
CA ASP A 100 -10.87 6.55 9.41
C ASP A 100 -12.17 6.71 10.19
N GLU A 101 -12.23 7.64 11.16
CA GLU A 101 -13.45 7.94 11.90
C GLU A 101 -14.55 8.50 10.98
N LEU A 102 -14.21 9.37 10.03
CA LEU A 102 -15.18 9.87 9.04
C LEU A 102 -15.69 8.75 8.13
N LEU A 103 -14.83 7.83 7.72
CA LEU A 103 -15.19 6.70 6.87
C LEU A 103 -16.09 5.69 7.60
N ASP A 104 -15.94 5.56 8.92
CA ASP A 104 -16.79 4.72 9.77
C ASP A 104 -18.21 5.29 9.98
N MET A 105 -18.44 6.58 9.66
CA MET A 105 -19.79 7.18 9.74
C MET A 105 -20.65 6.85 8.53
N ASP A 106 -21.93 6.57 8.77
CA ASP A 106 -22.89 6.10 7.76
C ASP A 106 -23.44 7.20 6.84
N SER A 107 -23.43 8.47 7.26
CA SER A 107 -24.06 9.58 6.53
C SER A 107 -23.18 10.82 6.44
N ASP A 108 -23.23 11.48 5.27
CA ASP A 108 -22.59 12.78 5.03
C ASP A 108 -23.07 13.85 6.04
N ASP A 109 -24.33 13.80 6.50
CA ASP A 109 -24.84 14.77 7.48
C ASP A 109 -24.22 14.59 8.87
N GLN A 110 -23.91 13.36 9.26
CA GLN A 110 -23.19 13.07 10.50
C GLN A 110 -21.74 13.55 10.37
N ARG A 111 -21.08 13.24 9.25
CA ARG A 111 -19.71 13.68 8.96
C ARG A 111 -19.60 15.21 8.97
N ARG A 112 -20.55 15.92 8.36
CA ARG A 112 -20.61 17.40 8.40
C ARG A 112 -20.67 17.93 9.82
N LYS A 113 -21.62 17.43 10.63
CA LYS A 113 -21.78 17.89 12.02
C LYS A 113 -20.53 17.60 12.86
N HIS A 114 -19.90 16.45 12.65
CA HIS A 114 -18.65 16.10 13.32
C HIS A 114 -17.52 17.08 12.98
N LEU A 115 -17.34 17.36 11.69
CA LEU A 115 -16.34 18.31 11.21
C LEU A 115 -16.63 19.74 11.69
N GLU A 116 -17.88 20.18 11.67
CA GLU A 116 -18.26 21.50 12.20
C GLU A 116 -17.97 21.63 13.70
N ALA A 117 -18.11 20.54 14.47
CA ALA A 117 -17.77 20.54 15.89
C ALA A 117 -16.26 20.64 16.13
N ILE A 118 -15.46 19.90 15.36
CA ILE A 118 -13.99 19.95 15.44
C ILE A 118 -13.44 21.32 15.00
N LEU A 119 -14.05 21.92 13.98
CA LEU A 119 -13.61 23.18 13.38
C LEU A 119 -14.26 24.42 14.01
N ALA A 120 -14.92 24.30 15.16
CA ALA A 120 -15.63 25.40 15.81
C ALA A 120 -14.71 26.59 16.14
N ASP A 121 -13.43 26.30 16.43
CA ASP A 121 -12.41 27.30 16.79
C ASP A 121 -11.62 27.84 15.58
N ALA A 122 -12.05 27.53 14.35
CA ALA A 122 -11.39 28.00 13.14
C ALA A 122 -11.36 29.55 13.05
N LYS A 123 -10.22 30.11 12.63
CA LYS A 123 -10.00 31.56 12.57
C LYS A 123 -10.58 32.21 11.30
N LYS A 124 -10.91 31.42 10.28
CA LYS A 124 -11.47 31.89 8.99
C LYS A 124 -12.99 32.06 9.04
N SER A 125 -13.57 32.54 7.95
CA SER A 125 -15.02 32.77 7.87
C SER A 125 -15.79 31.45 7.86
N ARG A 126 -17.05 31.48 8.31
CA ARG A 126 -17.94 30.30 8.27
C ARG A 126 -18.10 29.72 6.86
N ASN A 127 -18.02 30.57 5.83
CA ASN A 127 -18.12 30.11 4.44
C ASN A 127 -16.87 29.33 4.00
N ASP A 128 -15.68 29.77 4.42
CA ASP A 128 -14.42 29.05 4.15
C ASP A 128 -14.42 27.68 4.83
N VAL A 129 -14.90 27.62 6.08
CA VAL A 129 -15.05 26.36 6.84
C VAL A 129 -16.04 25.42 6.13
N GLN A 130 -17.20 25.93 5.69
CA GLN A 130 -18.19 25.12 4.99
C GLN A 130 -17.63 24.57 3.66
N LYS A 131 -16.94 25.40 2.88
CA LYS A 131 -16.28 24.98 1.65
C LYS A 131 -15.23 23.89 1.91
N PHE A 132 -14.42 24.05 2.96
CA PHE A 132 -13.46 23.04 3.38
C PHE A 132 -14.14 21.70 3.70
N VAL A 133 -15.25 21.73 4.45
CA VAL A 133 -16.02 20.53 4.79
C VAL A 133 -16.57 19.85 3.53
N GLU A 134 -17.13 20.61 2.60
CA GLU A 134 -17.63 20.08 1.33
C GLU A 134 -16.49 19.44 0.50
N ASP A 135 -15.36 20.13 0.35
CA ASP A 135 -14.18 19.64 -0.38
C ASP A 135 -13.61 18.35 0.27
N LEU A 136 -13.58 18.26 1.60
CA LEU A 136 -13.11 17.07 2.32
C LEU A 136 -14.03 15.87 2.12
N LEU A 137 -15.35 16.09 2.13
CA LEU A 137 -16.35 15.03 1.89
C LEU A 137 -16.30 14.50 0.46
N GLU A 138 -16.03 15.36 -0.52
CA GLU A 138 -15.83 14.92 -1.91
C GLU A 138 -14.56 14.06 -2.04
N ARG A 139 -13.48 14.46 -1.37
CA ARG A 139 -12.21 13.71 -1.41
C ARG A 139 -12.29 12.37 -0.70
N THR A 140 -12.97 12.29 0.44
CA THR A 140 -13.16 11.02 1.17
C THR A 140 -13.97 10.00 0.39
N LYS A 141 -14.88 10.42 -0.51
CA LYS A 141 -15.60 9.50 -1.42
C LYS A 141 -14.69 8.79 -2.43
N THR A 142 -13.44 9.22 -2.58
CA THR A 142 -12.48 8.59 -3.50
C THR A 142 -11.70 7.43 -2.89
N LEU A 143 -11.77 7.29 -1.56
CA LEU A 143 -11.14 6.26 -0.73
C LEU A 143 -12.05 5.02 -0.65
#